data_AF-A0A101FWD2-F1
#
_entry.id   AF-A0A101FWD2-F1
#
_cell.length_a   1.000
_cell.length_b   1.000
_cell.length_c   1.000
_cell.angle_alpha   90.00
_cell.angle_beta   90.00
_cell.angle_gamma   90.00
#
_symmetry.space_group_name_H-M   'P 1'
#
loop_
_entity.id
_entity.type
_entity.pdbx_description
1 polymer ?
#
loop_
_entity_poly.entity_id
_entity_poly.type
_entity_poly.pdbx_seq_one_letter_code
_entity_poly.pdbx_strand_id
1 'polypeptide(L)' 'LQGFRGGPVYDLDAVVEVIGRLSQLSLDFPQVSEIEVNPLLVLPEGEGAIVLDARMIMAEK' A
#
# COMPACT_ATOMS: atom_id res chain seq x y z
N LEU A 1 0.93 8.96 -10.84
CA LEU A 1 -0.19 9.38 -9.97
C LEU A 1 -0.84 10.68 -10.46
N GLN A 2 -0.10 11.70 -10.91
CA GLN A 2 -0.68 12.95 -11.43
C GLN A 2 -1.33 12.86 -12.84
N GLY A 3 -1.71 11.66 -13.28
CA GLY A 3 -2.17 11.41 -14.65
C GLY A 3 -1.04 11.37 -15.70
N PHE A 4 -1.32 10.72 -16.84
CA PHE A 4 -0.41 10.65 -17.99
C PHE A 4 -1.21 10.69 -19.28
N ARG A 5 -0.84 11.60 -20.21
CA ARG A 5 -1.47 11.76 -21.54
C ARG A 5 -3.00 11.84 -21.52
N GLY A 6 -3.56 12.68 -20.64
CA GLY A 6 -5.01 12.87 -20.49
C GLY A 6 -5.71 11.78 -19.68
N GLY A 7 -4.96 10.80 -19.15
CA GLY A 7 -5.47 9.86 -18.15
C GLY A 7 -5.76 10.52 -16.80
N PRO A 8 -6.55 9.87 -15.94
CA PRO A 8 -6.99 10.43 -14.68
C PRO A 8 -5.82 10.69 -13.72
N VAL A 9 -6.01 11.65 -12.82
CA VAL A 9 -5.21 11.76 -11.60
C VAL A 9 -5.65 10.63 -10.66
N TYR A 10 -4.68 9.96 -10.07
CA TYR A 10 -4.85 8.82 -9.18
C TYR A 10 -4.65 9.25 -7.73
N ASP A 11 -5.31 8.54 -6.83
CA ASP A 11 -5.40 8.87 -5.41
C ASP A 11 -4.06 8.72 -4.68
N LEU A 12 -3.33 9.84 -4.56
CA LEU A 12 -2.05 9.89 -3.87
C LEU A 12 -2.23 9.76 -2.35
N ASP A 13 -3.30 10.32 -1.80
CA ASP A 13 -3.58 10.29 -0.36
C ASP A 13 -3.83 8.85 0.10
N ALA A 14 -4.51 8.05 -0.72
CA ALA A 14 -4.67 6.62 -0.46
C ALA A 14 -3.34 5.85 -0.44
N VAL A 15 -2.37 6.21 -1.29
CA VAL A 15 -1.03 5.60 -1.25
C VAL A 15 -0.31 5.96 0.06
N VAL A 16 -0.40 7.22 0.48
CA VAL A 16 0.17 7.67 1.77
C VAL A 16 -0.48 6.92 2.94
N GLU A 17 -1.80 6.75 2.91
CA GLU A 17 -2.54 6.00 3.93
C GLU A 17 -2.09 4.53 3.99
N VAL A 18 -1.97 3.86 2.84
CA VAL A 18 -1.48 2.47 2.78
C VAL A 18 -0.09 2.35 3.40
N ILE A 19 0.85 3.22 3.05
CA ILE A 19 2.21 3.22 3.60
C ILE A 19 2.17 3.46 5.12
N GLY A 20 1.35 4.41 5.59
CA GLY A 20 1.18 4.68 7.01
C GLY A 20 0.63 3.48 7.78
N ARG A 21 -0.39 2.80 7.22
CA ARG A 21 -0.98 1.58 7.81
C ARG A 21 0.00 0.41 7.85
N LEU A 22 0.79 0.21 6.79
CA LEU A 22 1.84 -0.81 6.78
C LEU A 22 2.92 -0.51 7.84
N SER A 23 3.27 0.76 8.01
CA SER A 23 4.21 1.20 9.04
C SER A 23 3.65 0.98 10.46
N GLN A 24 2.37 1.24 10.68
CA GLN A 24 1.73 0.93 11.96
C GLN A 24 1.67 -0.58 12.20
N LEU A 25 1.36 -1.37 11.17
CA LEU A 25 1.29 -2.83 11.28
C LEU A 25 2.64 -3.43 11.72
N SER A 26 3.76 -2.94 11.18
CA SER A 26 5.09 -3.44 11.59
C SER A 26 5.44 -3.12 13.04
N LEU A 27 4.95 -1.99 13.58
CA LEU A 27 5.11 -1.64 14.99
C LEU A 27 4.21 -2.47 15.91
N ASP A 28 2.97 -2.70 15.49
CA ASP A 28 1.97 -3.45 16.27
C ASP A 28 2.30 -4.94 16.35
N PHE A 29 2.98 -5.48 15.33
CA PHE A 29 3.33 -6.90 15.23
C PHE A 29 4.84 -7.11 15.01
N PRO A 30 5.67 -7.02 16.08
CA PRO A 30 7.13 -7.17 15.97
C PRO A 30 7.61 -8.52 15.41
N GLN A 31 6.75 -9.55 15.44
CA GLN A 31 7.02 -10.84 14.82
C GLN A 31 6.94 -10.83 13.28
N VAL A 32 6.49 -9.74 12.66
CA VAL A 32 6.49 -9.59 11.20
C VAL A 32 7.86 -9.04 10.79
N SER A 33 8.64 -9.83 10.06
CA SER A 33 9.97 -9.41 9.60
C SER A 33 9.91 -8.62 8.30
N GLU A 34 8.95 -8.93 7.43
CA GLU A 34 8.82 -8.30 6.11
C GLU A 34 7.35 -8.29 5.67
N ILE A 35 6.93 -7.19 5.03
CA ILE A 35 5.64 -7.08 4.34
C ILE A 35 5.91 -6.49 2.96
N GLU A 36 5.47 -7.20 1.93
CA GLU A 36 5.49 -6.75 0.55
C GLU A 36 4.05 -6.64 0.04
N VAL A 37 3.73 -5.50 -0.57
CA VAL A 37 2.49 -5.30 -1.32
C VAL A 37 2.88 -5.06 -2.77
N ASN A 38 2.58 -6.02 -3.63
CA ASN A 38 2.89 -5.93 -5.05
C ASN A 38 2.03 -6.90 -5.87
N PRO A 39 1.04 -6.44 -6.66
CA PRO A 39 0.78 -5.05 -7.00
C PRO A 39 -0.20 -4.32 -6.05
N LEU A 40 0.01 -3.02 -5.89
CA LEU A 40 -0.98 -2.07 -5.36
C LEU A 40 -1.66 -1.36 -6.54
N LEU A 41 -2.97 -1.57 -6.71
CA LEU A 41 -3.76 -0.84 -7.69
C LEU A 41 -4.23 0.48 -7.08
N VAL A 42 -3.75 1.61 -7.59
CA VAL A 42 -4.25 2.93 -7.20
C VAL A 42 -5.38 3.33 -8.14
N LEU A 43 -6.51 3.76 -7.58
CA LEU A 43 -7.70 4.17 -8.33
C LEU A 43 -7.67 5.69 -8.57
N PRO A 44 -8.57 6.24 -9.42
CA PRO A 44 -8.72 7.68 -9.58
C PRO A 44 -8.88 8.41 -8.25
N GLU A 45 -8.52 9.68 -8.21
CA GLU A 45 -8.60 10.54 -7.02
C GLU A 45 -9.97 10.44 -6.32
N GLY A 46 -9.95 10.13 -5.02
CA GLY A 46 -11.16 9.94 -4.20
C GLY A 46 -11.71 8.51 -4.17
N GLU A 47 -11.16 7.59 -4.98
CA GLU A 47 -11.58 6.19 -5.04
C GLU A 47 -10.65 5.23 -4.27
N GLY A 48 -9.51 5.71 -3.77
CA GLY A 48 -8.63 4.93 -2.92
C GLY A 48 -7.61 4.04 -3.65
N ALA A 49 -7.18 2.97 -2.97
CA ALA A 49 -6.26 1.98 -3.50
C ALA A 49 -6.64 0.56 -3.04
N ILE A 50 -6.35 -0.44 -3.88
CA ILE A 50 -6.66 -1.86 -3.64
C ILE A 50 -5.36 -2.66 -3.68
N VAL A 51 -5.10 -3.40 -2.61
CA VAL A 51 -4.06 -4.43 -2.57
C VAL A 51 -4.54 -5.64 -3.37
N LEU A 52 -3.87 -5.95 -4.47
CA LEU A 52 -4.21 -7.10 -5.31
C LEU A 52 -3.49 -8.37 -4.85
N ASP A 53 -2.27 -8.21 -4.33
CA ASP A 53 -1.47 -9.28 -3.74
C ASP A 53 -0.60 -8.71 -2.61
N ALA A 54 -0.35 -9.55 -1.61
CA ALA A 54 0.56 -9.22 -0.52
C ALA A 54 1.23 -10.49 0.01
N ARG A 55 2.51 -10.34 0.38
CA ARG A 55 3.30 -11.39 1.01
C ARG A 55 3.84 -10.87 2.34
N MET A 56 3.79 -11.71 3.36
CA MET A 56 4.29 -11.41 4.70
C MET A 56 5.25 -12.52 5.13
N ILE A 57 6.40 -12.12 5.67
CA ILE A 57 7.37 -13.03 6.28
C ILE A 57 7.37 -12.79 7.78
N MET A 58 7.38 -13.87 8.54
CA MET A 58 7.43 -13.85 9.99
C MET A 58 8.88 -14.04 10.46
N ALA A 59 9.27 -13.34 11.52
CA ALA A 59 10.54 -13.56 12.19
C ALA A 59 10.61 -15.00 12.75
N GLU A 60 11.77 -15.64 12.60
CA GLU A 60 12.04 -16.93 13.24
C GLU A 60 12.13 -16.76 14.77
N LYS A 61 11.76 -17.81 15.51
CA LYS A 61 11.80 -17.81 16.99
C LYS A 61 13.22 -17.85 17.54
#